data_AF-A0A960B6A3-F1
#
_entry.id   AF-A0A960B6A3-F1
#
_cell.length_a   1.000
_cell.length_b   1.000
_cell.length_c   1.000
_cell.angle_alpha   90.00
_cell.angle_beta   90.00
_cell.angle_gamma   90.00
#
_symmetry.space_group_name_H-M   'P 1'
#
loop_
_entity.id
_entity.type
_entity.pdbx_description
1 polymer ?
#
loop_
_entity_poly.entity_id
_entity_poly.type
_entity_poly.pdbx_seq_one_letter_code
_entity_poly.pdbx_strand_id
1 'polypeptide(L)'
;MVTLIRAELRDSWPGWLGVLLGFVMASFGLALATLVLQSGLAAPAAGVPEMEAQTYAYQGGINLALSLVVALTVVSAATNLVVDSRRGAVARLALAGATPAEVVAAIGAQLSLVAVVSALLGDLLAVASLRGVLAFLMAERGAESAGIPSPPVVEPATLAAVNAAWVLVVLVAGFGQAVRASRIGPVEALRQAQSAAVVRQPRLGRWLRAAIALFVIVGTFLLVPALAADRNPETFTQIMQTNLMLLCVTGWFLAEVGPVLVGPLTALWTRLGPMRSPAWQIARATVLARSERLTRSVTPVMFTVGLAFGVIGLPGVYNATFAASGIDVRLEHIGADTFLLMLGLPLLIALCGSVGSLFMMSRQRQAELALLGIAGATARQQTATATLEAVIVTGTAAILGLVMAVVSLGHIVAGIAAIGMVFAFAVPVLPLLGALGVAGLVTVAATVLPTLPAQRLPAPRVIARLIAD
;
A
#
# COMPACT_ATOMS: atom_id res chain seq x y z
N MET A 1 -12.88 -27.58 14.50
CA MET A 1 -12.61 -26.32 13.77
C MET A 1 -11.90 -25.27 14.64
N VAL A 2 -12.49 -24.81 15.76
CA VAL A 2 -11.94 -23.69 16.57
C VAL A 2 -10.57 -24.00 17.21
N THR A 3 -10.38 -25.21 17.74
CA THR A 3 -9.09 -25.67 18.31
C THR A 3 -7.98 -25.70 17.26
N LEU A 4 -8.31 -26.15 16.05
CA LEU A 4 -7.40 -26.15 14.90
C LEU A 4 -7.01 -24.71 14.52
N ILE A 5 -7.99 -23.80 14.36
CA ILE A 5 -7.74 -22.39 14.02
C ILE A 5 -6.83 -21.71 15.05
N ARG A 6 -7.04 -21.98 16.35
CA ARG A 6 -6.21 -21.42 17.42
C ARG A 6 -4.78 -21.94 17.40
N ALA A 7 -4.58 -23.24 17.22
CA ALA A 7 -3.25 -23.83 17.10
C ALA A 7 -2.50 -23.27 15.88
N GLU A 8 -3.20 -23.16 14.75
CA GLU A 8 -2.62 -22.68 13.50
C GLU A 8 -2.24 -21.19 13.55
N LEU A 9 -3.00 -20.36 14.26
CA LEU A 9 -2.67 -18.95 14.51
C LEU A 9 -1.45 -18.82 15.43
N ARG A 10 -1.33 -19.69 16.43
CA ARG A 10 -0.20 -19.71 17.36
C ARG A 10 1.11 -20.07 16.66
N ASP A 11 1.10 -21.06 15.76
CA ASP A 11 2.30 -21.53 15.05
C ASP A 11 2.73 -20.60 13.89
N SER A 12 1.88 -19.65 13.50
CA SER A 12 2.13 -18.73 12.39
C SER A 12 2.02 -17.24 12.75
N TRP A 13 2.01 -16.93 14.05
CA TRP A 13 1.81 -15.56 14.55
C TRP A 13 2.73 -14.49 13.91
N PRO A 14 4.01 -14.75 13.53
CA PRO A 14 4.84 -13.72 12.93
C PRO A 14 4.37 -13.32 11.53
N GLY A 15 3.81 -14.28 10.77
CA GLY A 15 3.24 -14.01 9.46
C GLY A 15 1.96 -13.19 9.56
N TRP A 16 1.12 -13.49 10.54
CA TRP A 16 -0.12 -12.73 10.80
C TRP A 16 0.14 -11.33 11.37
N LEU A 17 1.24 -11.14 12.09
CA LEU A 17 1.60 -9.82 12.62
C LEU A 17 1.87 -8.81 11.50
N GLY A 18 2.56 -9.23 10.42
CA GLY A 18 2.79 -8.38 9.25
C GLY A 18 1.49 -7.95 8.56
N VAL A 19 0.52 -8.85 8.47
CA VAL A 19 -0.81 -8.58 7.89
C VAL A 19 -1.61 -7.63 8.78
N LEU A 20 -1.60 -7.93 10.08
CA LEU A 20 -2.33 -7.17 11.07
C LEU A 20 -1.87 -5.72 11.06
N LEU A 21 -0.57 -5.45 10.94
CA LEU A 21 -0.04 -4.09 10.83
C LEU A 21 -0.67 -3.30 9.68
N GLY A 22 -0.67 -3.88 8.47
CA GLY A 22 -1.27 -3.24 7.29
C GLY A 22 -2.78 -3.08 7.41
N PHE A 23 -3.46 -4.08 7.97
CA PHE A 23 -4.91 -4.08 8.16
C PHE A 23 -5.36 -3.06 9.20
N VAL A 24 -4.64 -2.93 10.31
CA VAL A 24 -4.92 -1.94 11.36
C VAL A 24 -4.78 -0.54 10.79
N MET A 25 -3.72 -0.25 10.01
CA MET A 25 -3.57 1.08 9.41
C MET A 25 -4.60 1.38 8.32
N ALA A 26 -4.97 0.39 7.51
CA ALA A 26 -6.02 0.54 6.51
C ALA A 26 -7.38 0.83 7.17
N SER A 27 -7.75 0.06 8.19
CA SER A 27 -8.96 0.30 8.97
C SER A 27 -8.91 1.65 9.69
N PHE A 28 -7.80 2.00 10.34
CA PHE A 28 -7.58 3.30 10.97
C PHE A 28 -7.80 4.45 10.00
N GLY A 29 -7.21 4.40 8.80
CA GLY A 29 -7.36 5.46 7.79
C GLY A 29 -8.81 5.62 7.33
N LEU A 30 -9.52 4.51 7.09
CA LEU A 30 -10.94 4.55 6.70
C LEU A 30 -11.83 5.08 7.83
N ALA A 31 -11.63 4.60 9.06
CA ALA A 31 -12.39 5.03 10.23
C ALA A 31 -12.15 6.52 10.54
N LEU A 32 -10.89 6.95 10.59
CA LEU A 32 -10.53 8.34 10.87
C LEU A 32 -11.07 9.30 9.78
N ALA A 33 -10.93 8.96 8.50
CA ALA A 33 -11.48 9.77 7.43
C ALA A 33 -13.01 9.89 7.52
N THR A 34 -13.70 8.79 7.88
CA THR A 34 -15.15 8.80 8.08
C THR A 34 -15.56 9.63 9.29
N LEU A 35 -14.82 9.56 10.41
CA LEU A 35 -15.08 10.37 11.60
C LEU A 35 -14.86 11.88 11.33
N VAL A 36 -13.85 12.23 10.53
CA VAL A 36 -13.64 13.63 10.10
C VAL A 36 -14.79 14.10 9.20
N LEU A 37 -15.19 13.28 8.22
CA LEU A 37 -16.35 13.56 7.36
C LEU A 37 -17.61 13.79 8.21
N GLN A 38 -17.89 12.88 9.15
CA GLN A 38 -19.02 12.97 10.04
C GLN A 38 -18.98 14.22 10.93
N SER A 39 -17.81 14.54 11.49
CA SER A 39 -17.61 15.74 12.31
C SER A 39 -17.92 17.00 11.49
N GLY A 40 -17.46 17.06 10.24
CA GLY A 40 -17.78 18.17 9.32
C GLY A 40 -19.27 18.27 8.98
N LEU A 41 -19.94 17.16 8.71
CA LEU A 41 -21.38 17.14 8.42
C LEU A 41 -22.25 17.55 9.62
N ALA A 42 -21.79 17.28 10.85
CA ALA A 42 -22.48 17.64 12.08
C ALA A 42 -22.14 19.07 12.58
N ALA A 43 -21.08 19.69 12.06
CA ALA A 43 -20.59 20.99 12.48
C ALA A 43 -21.62 22.15 12.36
N PRO A 44 -22.50 22.21 11.33
CA PRO A 44 -23.49 23.28 11.22
C PRO A 44 -24.47 23.30 12.41
N ALA A 45 -24.85 22.12 12.91
CA ALA A 45 -25.71 22.00 14.09
C ALA A 45 -25.05 22.49 15.38
N ALA A 46 -23.72 22.58 15.40
CA ALA A 46 -22.93 23.12 16.50
C ALA A 46 -22.59 24.61 16.33
N GLY A 47 -23.17 25.28 15.33
CA GLY A 47 -22.96 26.72 15.07
C GLY A 47 -21.73 27.05 14.24
N VAL A 48 -21.07 26.05 13.63
CA VAL A 48 -19.98 26.28 12.68
C VAL A 48 -20.57 26.78 11.34
N PRO A 49 -20.03 27.85 10.73
CA PRO A 49 -20.50 28.33 9.43
C PRO A 49 -20.46 27.23 8.36
N GLU A 50 -21.47 27.22 7.50
CA GLU A 50 -21.67 26.18 6.48
C GLU A 50 -20.42 25.97 5.60
N MET A 51 -19.75 27.06 5.19
CA MET A 51 -18.53 27.01 4.39
C MET A 51 -17.39 26.25 5.10
N GLU A 52 -17.22 26.47 6.40
CA GLU A 52 -16.17 25.80 7.18
C GLU A 52 -16.53 24.34 7.43
N ALA A 53 -17.79 24.07 7.80
CA ALA A 53 -18.31 22.71 7.96
C ALA A 53 -18.13 21.85 6.69
N GLN A 54 -18.46 22.41 5.52
CA GLN A 54 -18.26 21.74 4.23
C GLN A 54 -16.80 21.46 3.93
N THR A 55 -15.86 22.31 4.37
CA THR A 55 -14.43 22.06 4.19
C THR A 55 -13.98 20.83 5.00
N TYR A 56 -14.38 20.71 6.27
CA TYR A 56 -14.07 19.52 7.08
C TYR A 56 -14.71 18.26 6.49
N ALA A 57 -15.97 18.35 6.05
CA ALA A 57 -16.67 17.24 5.43
C ALA A 57 -15.97 16.80 4.13
N TYR A 58 -15.67 17.76 3.25
CA TYR A 58 -14.95 17.52 2.00
C TYR A 58 -13.59 16.87 2.26
N GLN A 59 -12.83 17.36 3.23
CA GLN A 59 -11.53 16.81 3.61
C GLN A 59 -11.64 15.36 4.09
N GLY A 60 -12.65 15.05 4.92
CA GLY A 60 -12.92 13.67 5.33
C GLY A 60 -13.27 12.78 4.14
N GLY A 61 -14.11 13.27 3.23
CA GLY A 61 -14.54 12.56 2.02
C GLY A 61 -13.39 12.24 1.06
N ILE A 62 -12.52 13.21 0.77
CA ILE A 62 -11.38 12.97 -0.12
C ILE A 62 -10.36 12.03 0.51
N ASN A 63 -10.08 12.18 1.82
CA ASN A 63 -9.21 11.25 2.55
C ASN A 63 -9.76 9.83 2.54
N LEU A 64 -11.07 9.67 2.67
CA LEU A 64 -11.74 8.37 2.61
C LEU A 64 -11.54 7.75 1.22
N ALA A 65 -11.78 8.51 0.15
CA ALA A 65 -11.65 8.03 -1.21
C ALA A 65 -10.19 7.65 -1.56
N LEU A 66 -9.22 8.51 -1.24
CA LEU A 66 -7.80 8.24 -1.45
C LEU A 66 -7.33 7.02 -0.65
N SER A 67 -7.70 6.95 0.63
CA SER A 67 -7.34 5.83 1.50
C SER A 67 -7.95 4.53 1.04
N LEU A 68 -9.18 4.55 0.54
CA LEU A 68 -9.87 3.36 0.03
C LEU A 68 -9.16 2.75 -1.18
N VAL A 69 -8.74 3.56 -2.16
CA VAL A 69 -8.00 3.07 -3.34
C VAL A 69 -6.70 2.37 -2.93
N VAL A 70 -5.94 3.00 -2.03
CA VAL A 70 -4.66 2.44 -1.56
C VAL A 70 -4.89 1.22 -0.67
N ALA A 71 -5.85 1.28 0.26
CA ALA A 71 -6.21 0.18 1.13
C ALA A 71 -6.62 -1.06 0.33
N LEU A 72 -7.54 -0.94 -0.64
CA LEU A 72 -7.98 -2.06 -1.48
C LEU A 72 -6.81 -2.73 -2.19
N THR A 73 -5.88 -1.93 -2.71
CA THR A 73 -4.73 -2.44 -3.46
C THR A 73 -3.71 -3.13 -2.56
N VAL A 74 -3.37 -2.51 -1.44
CA VAL A 74 -2.39 -3.01 -0.46
C VAL A 74 -2.93 -4.23 0.30
N VAL A 75 -4.20 -4.19 0.73
CA VAL A 75 -4.88 -5.31 1.41
C VAL A 75 -5.01 -6.49 0.48
N SER A 76 -5.36 -6.29 -0.79
CA SER A 76 -5.37 -7.39 -1.76
C SER A 76 -3.99 -8.04 -1.88
N ALA A 77 -2.91 -7.25 -1.97
CA ALA A 77 -1.54 -7.77 -2.01
C ALA A 77 -1.19 -8.55 -0.73
N ALA A 78 -1.52 -8.01 0.45
CA ALA A 78 -1.27 -8.64 1.74
C ALA A 78 -2.04 -9.97 1.90
N THR A 79 -3.35 -9.98 1.63
CA THR A 79 -4.19 -11.19 1.72
C THR A 79 -3.69 -12.28 0.78
N ASN A 80 -3.25 -11.92 -0.43
CA ASN A 80 -2.64 -12.87 -1.37
C ASN A 80 -1.36 -13.50 -0.79
N LEU A 81 -0.54 -12.72 -0.09
CA LEU A 81 0.67 -13.23 0.57
C LEU A 81 0.33 -14.16 1.75
N VAL A 82 -0.72 -13.86 2.52
CA VAL A 82 -1.15 -14.72 3.64
C VAL A 82 -1.55 -16.08 3.13
N VAL A 83 -2.47 -16.10 2.17
CA VAL A 83 -3.02 -17.34 1.64
C VAL A 83 -1.90 -18.17 1.00
N ASP A 84 -0.95 -17.54 0.30
CA ASP A 84 0.19 -18.24 -0.29
C ASP A 84 1.18 -18.78 0.75
N SER A 85 1.36 -18.08 1.88
CA SER A 85 2.18 -18.59 2.98
C SER A 85 1.56 -19.81 3.68
N ARG A 86 0.26 -20.04 3.49
CA ARG A 86 -0.53 -21.08 4.16
C ARG A 86 -0.82 -22.32 3.33
N ARG A 87 -0.33 -22.37 2.08
CA ARG A 87 -0.57 -23.52 1.18
C ARG A 87 -0.15 -24.87 1.77
N GLY A 88 0.94 -24.93 2.54
CA GLY A 88 1.38 -26.16 3.22
C GLY A 88 0.40 -26.63 4.29
N ALA A 89 -0.11 -25.72 5.12
CA ALA A 89 -1.12 -26.05 6.13
C ALA A 89 -2.45 -26.46 5.50
N VAL A 90 -2.86 -25.77 4.43
CA VAL A 90 -4.03 -26.14 3.61
C VAL A 90 -3.86 -27.52 2.99
N ALA A 91 -2.67 -27.85 2.48
CA ALA A 91 -2.38 -29.17 1.92
C ALA A 91 -2.49 -30.28 2.99
N ARG A 92 -2.02 -30.03 4.21
CA ARG A 92 -2.15 -30.97 5.34
C ARG A 92 -3.61 -31.19 5.72
N LEU A 93 -4.43 -30.12 5.73
CA LEU A 93 -5.88 -30.24 5.96
C LEU A 93 -6.57 -31.05 4.87
N ALA A 94 -6.21 -30.81 3.61
CA ALA A 94 -6.75 -31.58 2.49
C ALA A 94 -6.31 -33.06 2.53
N LEU A 95 -5.07 -33.36 2.95
CA LEU A 95 -4.61 -34.73 3.18
C LEU A 95 -5.34 -35.43 4.32
N ALA A 96 -5.78 -34.68 5.34
CA ALA A 96 -6.60 -35.18 6.44
C ALA A 96 -8.09 -35.38 6.06
N GLY A 97 -8.46 -35.15 4.79
CA GLY A 97 -9.82 -35.36 4.28
C GLY A 97 -10.73 -34.13 4.32
N ALA A 98 -10.21 -32.94 4.63
CA ALA A 98 -11.01 -31.72 4.63
C ALA A 98 -11.51 -31.37 3.21
N THR A 99 -12.79 -31.00 3.11
CA THR A 99 -13.41 -30.57 1.85
C THR A 99 -12.94 -29.16 1.46
N PRO A 100 -12.99 -28.79 0.16
CA PRO A 100 -12.63 -27.45 -0.30
C PRO A 100 -13.45 -26.33 0.37
N ALA A 101 -14.71 -26.62 0.72
CA ALA A 101 -15.58 -25.68 1.42
C ALA A 101 -15.10 -25.43 2.86
N GLU A 102 -14.67 -26.46 3.57
CA GLU A 102 -14.12 -26.33 4.92
C GLU A 102 -12.80 -25.56 4.93
N VAL A 103 -11.95 -25.73 3.92
CA VAL A 103 -10.73 -24.94 3.75
C VAL A 103 -11.06 -23.46 3.53
N VAL A 104 -12.00 -23.16 2.64
CA VAL A 104 -12.43 -21.77 2.37
C VAL A 104 -13.04 -21.16 3.63
N ALA A 105 -13.88 -21.90 4.35
CA ALA A 105 -14.46 -21.45 5.61
C ALA A 105 -13.41 -21.21 6.70
N ALA A 106 -12.38 -22.06 6.79
CA ALA A 106 -11.29 -21.89 7.74
C ALA A 106 -10.47 -20.62 7.46
N ILE A 107 -10.07 -20.41 6.19
CA ILE A 107 -9.35 -19.20 5.78
C ILE A 107 -10.22 -17.95 5.98
N GLY A 108 -11.50 -18.03 5.59
CA GLY A 108 -12.47 -16.97 5.79
C GLY A 108 -12.62 -16.59 7.26
N ALA A 109 -12.74 -17.57 8.16
CA ALA A 109 -12.82 -17.32 9.60
C ALA A 109 -11.54 -16.67 10.16
N GLN A 110 -10.36 -17.08 9.70
CA GLN A 110 -9.09 -16.45 10.09
C GLN A 110 -9.02 -14.99 9.61
N LEU A 111 -9.38 -14.74 8.35
CA LEU A 111 -9.42 -13.38 7.79
C LEU A 111 -10.45 -12.50 8.50
N SER A 112 -11.65 -13.02 8.79
CA SER A 112 -12.67 -12.30 9.57
C SER A 112 -12.16 -11.94 10.96
N LEU A 113 -11.52 -12.87 11.66
CA LEU A 113 -10.99 -12.61 12.99
C LEU A 113 -9.94 -11.49 12.94
N VAL A 114 -9.00 -11.56 12.00
CA VAL A 114 -7.97 -10.53 11.85
C VAL A 114 -8.56 -9.19 11.40
N ALA A 115 -9.57 -9.21 10.52
CA ALA A 115 -10.30 -8.02 10.12
C ALA A 115 -10.99 -7.35 11.31
N VAL A 116 -11.70 -8.11 12.15
CA VAL A 116 -12.36 -7.60 13.36
C VAL A 116 -11.34 -7.06 14.36
N VAL A 117 -10.26 -7.79 14.63
CA VAL A 117 -9.20 -7.29 15.54
C VAL A 117 -8.57 -6.01 14.98
N SER A 118 -8.32 -5.96 13.68
CA SER A 118 -7.77 -4.75 13.05
C SER A 118 -8.74 -3.58 13.08
N ALA A 119 -10.05 -3.84 12.95
CA ALA A 119 -11.11 -2.84 13.06
C ALA A 119 -11.12 -2.20 14.46
N LEU A 120 -11.14 -3.04 15.50
CA LEU A 120 -11.16 -2.55 16.88
C LEU A 120 -9.92 -1.71 17.23
N LEU A 121 -8.74 -2.15 16.77
CA LEU A 121 -7.50 -1.40 16.96
C LEU A 121 -7.47 -0.12 16.11
N GLY A 122 -7.99 -0.19 14.87
CA GLY A 122 -8.10 0.95 13.97
C GLY A 122 -9.03 2.02 14.52
N ASP A 123 -10.19 1.64 15.05
CA ASP A 123 -11.15 2.52 15.71
C ASP A 123 -10.55 3.18 16.94
N LEU A 124 -9.84 2.42 17.78
CA LEU A 124 -9.17 2.96 18.96
C LEU A 124 -8.19 4.07 18.56
N LEU A 125 -7.38 3.83 17.53
CA LEU A 125 -6.44 4.82 16.99
C LEU A 125 -7.17 6.01 16.36
N ALA A 126 -8.27 5.77 15.64
CA ALA A 126 -9.05 6.80 14.95
C ALA A 126 -9.71 7.75 15.95
N VAL A 127 -10.37 7.21 16.97
CA VAL A 127 -11.00 7.99 18.05
C VAL A 127 -9.94 8.77 18.83
N ALA A 128 -8.80 8.15 19.14
CA ALA A 128 -7.70 8.84 19.83
C ALA A 128 -7.10 9.98 18.99
N SER A 129 -7.03 9.81 17.67
CA SER A 129 -6.42 10.79 16.76
C SER A 129 -7.37 11.89 16.30
N LEU A 130 -8.69 11.67 16.35
CA LEU A 130 -9.71 12.55 15.77
C LEU A 130 -9.54 14.01 16.21
N ARG A 131 -9.40 14.26 17.52
CA ARG A 131 -9.23 15.61 18.06
C ARG A 131 -7.96 16.29 17.54
N GLY A 132 -6.85 15.55 17.50
CA GLY A 132 -5.57 16.06 17.01
C GLY A 132 -5.63 16.40 15.52
N VAL A 133 -6.30 15.57 14.73
CA VAL A 133 -6.47 15.81 13.28
C VAL A 133 -7.39 16.99 13.00
N LEU A 134 -8.52 17.12 13.73
CA LEU A 134 -9.38 18.30 13.59
C LEU A 134 -8.67 19.58 14.02
N ALA A 135 -7.86 19.54 15.08
CA ALA A 135 -7.04 20.67 15.50
C ALA A 135 -5.96 21.03 14.47
N PHE A 136 -5.35 20.01 13.83
CA PHE A 136 -4.37 20.23 12.77
C PHE A 136 -5.01 20.83 11.52
N LEU A 137 -6.19 20.35 11.12
CA LEU A 137 -7.00 20.93 10.04
C LEU A 137 -7.40 22.38 10.33
N MET A 138 -7.82 22.66 11.56
CA MET A 138 -8.12 24.03 12.02
C MET A 138 -6.89 24.92 11.95
N ALA A 139 -5.72 24.45 12.42
CA ALA A 139 -4.48 25.23 12.43
C ALA A 139 -4.00 25.57 11.03
N GLU A 140 -4.12 24.62 10.09
CA GLU A 140 -3.84 24.88 8.69
C GLU A 140 -4.80 25.90 8.09
N ARG A 141 -6.10 25.78 8.40
CA ARG A 141 -7.15 26.69 7.90
C ARG A 141 -7.16 28.08 8.55
N GLY A 142 -6.69 28.18 9.79
CA GLY A 142 -6.63 29.43 10.55
C GLY A 142 -5.67 30.47 9.97
N ALA A 143 -4.81 30.06 9.02
CA ALA A 143 -4.00 30.98 8.23
C ALA A 143 -4.84 31.74 7.16
N GLU A 144 -6.02 31.23 6.78
CA GLU A 144 -6.85 31.74 5.67
C GLU A 144 -8.31 32.06 6.05
N SER A 145 -8.81 31.54 7.19
CA SER A 145 -10.22 31.66 7.64
C SER A 145 -10.30 31.86 9.17
N ALA A 146 -11.51 32.07 9.72
CA ALA A 146 -11.71 32.34 11.15
C ALA A 146 -11.26 31.20 12.09
N GLY A 147 -10.92 30.03 11.54
CA GLY A 147 -10.37 28.91 12.29
C GLY A 147 -11.37 28.37 13.31
N ILE A 148 -12.63 28.19 12.94
CA ILE A 148 -13.64 27.73 13.89
C ILE A 148 -13.47 26.20 14.06
N PRO A 149 -13.30 25.73 15.31
CA PRO A 149 -13.12 24.31 15.54
C PRO A 149 -14.40 23.53 15.23
N SER A 150 -14.28 22.47 14.44
CA SER A 150 -15.34 21.47 14.32
C SER A 150 -15.36 20.59 15.57
N PRO A 151 -16.54 20.34 16.18
CA PRO A 151 -16.63 19.42 17.30
C PRO A 151 -16.25 17.99 16.85
N PRO A 152 -15.50 17.22 17.67
CA PRO A 152 -15.23 15.82 17.38
C PRO A 152 -16.50 14.99 17.60
N VAL A 153 -17.05 14.42 16.53
CA VAL A 153 -18.23 13.56 16.59
C VAL A 153 -17.81 12.11 16.42
N VAL A 154 -18.14 11.29 17.42
CA VAL A 154 -17.92 9.84 17.40
C VAL A 154 -19.25 9.15 17.58
N GLU A 155 -19.83 8.69 16.48
CA GLU A 155 -21.08 7.94 16.50
C GLU A 155 -20.80 6.42 16.40
N PRO A 156 -21.26 5.60 17.36
CA PRO A 156 -21.05 4.15 17.32
C PRO A 156 -21.62 3.47 16.07
N ALA A 157 -22.73 3.99 15.53
CA ALA A 157 -23.36 3.44 14.32
C ALA A 157 -22.46 3.60 13.08
N THR A 158 -21.79 4.76 12.94
CA THR A 158 -20.83 5.02 11.86
C THR A 158 -19.64 4.07 11.93
N LEU A 159 -19.06 3.90 13.12
CA LEU A 159 -17.94 2.96 13.31
C LEU A 159 -18.37 1.52 13.01
N ALA A 160 -19.56 1.11 13.46
CA ALA A 160 -20.10 -0.21 13.12
C ALA A 160 -20.27 -0.41 11.60
N ALA A 161 -20.74 0.61 10.88
CA ALA A 161 -20.89 0.58 9.43
C ALA A 161 -19.54 0.49 8.71
N VAL A 162 -18.56 1.31 9.11
CA VAL A 162 -17.19 1.26 8.56
C VAL A 162 -16.54 -0.10 8.83
N ASN A 163 -16.72 -0.65 10.02
CA ASN A 163 -16.20 -1.97 10.38
C ASN A 163 -16.84 -3.10 9.57
N ALA A 164 -18.16 -3.04 9.35
CA ALA A 164 -18.85 -4.00 8.50
C ALA A 164 -18.32 -3.93 7.05
N ALA A 165 -18.16 -2.72 6.52
CA ALA A 165 -17.58 -2.50 5.19
C ALA A 165 -16.13 -3.01 5.11
N TRP A 166 -15.32 -2.75 6.14
CA TRP A 166 -13.93 -3.21 6.23
C TRP A 166 -13.83 -4.75 6.23
N VAL A 167 -14.62 -5.42 7.06
CA VAL A 167 -14.67 -6.89 7.11
C VAL A 167 -15.08 -7.45 5.75
N LEU A 168 -16.10 -6.85 5.11
CA LEU A 168 -16.53 -7.25 3.77
C LEU A 168 -15.40 -7.08 2.74
N VAL A 169 -14.67 -5.96 2.76
CA VAL A 169 -13.53 -5.70 1.87
C VAL A 169 -12.44 -6.77 2.04
N VAL A 170 -12.05 -7.07 3.27
CA VAL A 170 -11.04 -8.10 3.57
C VAL A 170 -11.48 -9.47 3.07
N LEU A 171 -12.75 -9.82 3.30
CA LEU A 171 -13.31 -11.09 2.86
C LEU A 171 -13.37 -11.20 1.34
N VAL A 172 -13.82 -10.16 0.64
CA VAL A 172 -13.84 -10.13 -0.84
C VAL A 172 -12.42 -10.25 -1.40
N ALA A 173 -11.45 -9.54 -0.81
CA ALA A 173 -10.04 -9.62 -1.20
C ALA A 173 -9.46 -11.03 -1.01
N GLY A 174 -9.87 -11.75 0.04
CA GLY A 174 -9.37 -13.09 0.36
C GLY A 174 -10.14 -14.26 -0.27
N PHE A 175 -11.43 -14.08 -0.57
CA PHE A 175 -12.31 -15.16 -1.01
C PHE A 175 -11.82 -15.82 -2.30
N GLY A 176 -11.50 -15.01 -3.31
CA GLY A 176 -11.00 -15.51 -4.58
C GLY A 176 -9.69 -16.30 -4.45
N GLN A 177 -8.86 -15.99 -3.44
CA GLN A 177 -7.63 -16.74 -3.17
C GLN A 177 -7.88 -17.99 -2.33
N ALA A 178 -8.78 -17.92 -1.35
CA ALA A 178 -9.16 -19.08 -0.53
C ALA A 178 -9.73 -20.20 -1.41
N VAL A 179 -10.61 -19.86 -2.36
CA VAL A 179 -11.20 -20.82 -3.31
C VAL A 179 -10.14 -21.43 -4.23
N ARG A 180 -9.12 -20.66 -4.61
CA ARG A 180 -8.02 -21.18 -5.45
C ARG A 180 -7.11 -22.10 -4.66
N ALA A 181 -6.76 -21.70 -3.44
CA ALA A 181 -5.94 -22.51 -2.54
C ALA A 181 -6.60 -23.86 -2.24
N SER A 182 -7.93 -23.91 -2.10
CA SER A 182 -8.66 -25.15 -1.85
C SER A 182 -8.77 -26.09 -3.05
N ARG A 183 -8.50 -25.61 -4.27
CA ARG A 183 -8.53 -26.42 -5.50
C ARG A 183 -7.18 -27.07 -5.85
N ILE A 184 -6.11 -26.75 -5.13
CA ILE A 184 -4.80 -27.36 -5.38
C ILE A 184 -4.82 -28.76 -4.76
N GLY A 185 -4.65 -29.79 -5.60
CA GLY A 185 -4.66 -31.18 -5.15
C GLY A 185 -3.57 -31.46 -4.10
N PRO A 186 -3.80 -32.30 -3.08
CA PRO A 186 -2.87 -32.47 -1.95
C PRO A 186 -1.47 -32.93 -2.36
N VAL A 187 -1.38 -33.83 -3.34
CA VAL A 187 -0.11 -34.33 -3.90
C VAL A 187 0.59 -33.25 -4.73
N GLU A 188 -0.19 -32.47 -5.49
CA GLU A 188 0.32 -31.34 -6.27
C GLU A 188 0.82 -30.23 -5.35
N ALA A 189 0.18 -30.01 -4.19
CA ALA A 189 0.59 -29.04 -3.19
C ALA A 189 1.90 -29.44 -2.51
N LEU A 190 2.13 -30.74 -2.24
CA LEU A 190 3.42 -31.25 -1.77
C LEU A 190 4.51 -31.12 -2.85
N ARG A 191 4.18 -31.46 -4.11
CA ARG A 191 5.10 -31.34 -5.24
C ARG A 191 5.42 -29.88 -5.57
N GLN A 192 4.46 -28.96 -5.46
CA GLN A 192 4.63 -27.52 -5.68
C GLN A 192 5.29 -26.80 -4.49
N ALA A 193 5.15 -27.32 -3.26
CA ALA A 193 5.99 -26.90 -2.15
C ALA A 193 7.48 -27.18 -2.44
N GLN A 194 7.77 -28.18 -3.27
CA GLN A 194 9.11 -28.55 -3.73
C GLN A 194 9.49 -27.97 -5.11
N SER A 195 8.54 -27.54 -5.94
CA SER A 195 8.78 -27.03 -7.30
C SER A 195 7.96 -25.77 -7.58
N ALA A 196 8.64 -24.69 -8.01
CA ALA A 196 8.07 -23.35 -8.22
C ALA A 196 7.10 -23.24 -9.43
N ALA A 197 6.23 -24.24 -9.64
CA ALA A 197 5.24 -24.23 -10.72
C ALA A 197 4.06 -23.32 -10.35
N VAL A 198 3.94 -22.24 -11.12
CA VAL A 198 3.02 -21.12 -10.90
C VAL A 198 1.61 -21.44 -11.43
N VAL A 199 0.60 -21.30 -10.59
CA VAL A 199 -0.82 -21.31 -11.00
C VAL A 199 -1.11 -19.99 -11.74
N ARG A 200 -1.41 -20.07 -13.04
CA ARG A 200 -1.79 -18.91 -13.87
C ARG A 200 -3.06 -18.26 -13.33
N GLN A 201 -2.99 -16.98 -12.99
CA GLN A 201 -4.16 -16.19 -12.59
C GLN A 201 -5.19 -16.10 -13.74
N PRO A 202 -6.51 -16.16 -13.46
CA PRO A 202 -7.51 -15.86 -14.47
C PRO A 202 -7.39 -14.38 -14.86
N ARG A 203 -7.09 -14.15 -16.14
CA ARG A 203 -6.68 -12.86 -16.68
C ARG A 203 -7.82 -11.84 -16.71
N LEU A 204 -9.07 -12.29 -16.90
CA LEU A 204 -10.18 -11.40 -17.27
C LEU A 204 -10.54 -10.36 -16.18
N GLY A 205 -10.74 -10.77 -14.93
CA GLY A 205 -11.12 -9.83 -13.85
C GLY A 205 -10.02 -8.82 -13.50
N ARG A 206 -8.75 -9.19 -13.68
CA ARG A 206 -7.61 -8.28 -13.50
C ARG A 206 -7.57 -7.22 -14.59
N TRP A 207 -7.71 -7.64 -15.85
CA TRP A 207 -7.73 -6.72 -16.98
C TRP A 207 -8.95 -5.81 -16.97
N LEU A 208 -10.10 -6.27 -16.48
CA LEU A 208 -11.27 -5.42 -16.27
C LEU A 208 -10.98 -4.30 -15.26
N ARG A 209 -10.40 -4.62 -14.10
CA ARG A 209 -10.01 -3.61 -13.10
C ARG A 209 -8.93 -2.65 -13.62
N ALA A 210 -7.96 -3.17 -14.38
CA ALA A 210 -6.97 -2.33 -15.06
C ALA A 210 -7.62 -1.40 -16.09
N ALA A 211 -8.60 -1.89 -16.86
CA ALA A 211 -9.34 -1.07 -17.83
C ALA A 211 -10.18 0.00 -17.14
N ILE A 212 -10.81 -0.31 -16.01
CA ILE A 212 -11.54 0.68 -15.19
C ILE A 212 -10.58 1.75 -14.67
N ALA A 213 -9.44 1.35 -14.07
CA ALA A 213 -8.45 2.31 -13.58
C ALA A 213 -7.91 3.19 -14.72
N LEU A 214 -7.65 2.61 -15.90
CA LEU A 214 -7.23 3.36 -17.08
C LEU A 214 -8.32 4.32 -17.57
N PHE A 215 -9.59 3.88 -17.58
CA PHE A 215 -10.72 4.73 -17.94
C PHE A 215 -10.83 5.94 -16.99
N VAL A 216 -10.63 5.73 -15.68
CA VAL A 216 -10.62 6.82 -14.70
C VAL A 216 -9.42 7.76 -14.96
N ILE A 217 -8.23 7.24 -15.19
CA ILE A 217 -7.04 8.04 -15.54
C ILE A 217 -7.32 8.91 -16.76
N VAL A 218 -7.76 8.31 -17.87
CA VAL A 218 -8.06 9.02 -19.12
C VAL A 218 -9.20 10.03 -18.90
N GLY A 219 -10.27 9.64 -18.21
CA GLY A 219 -11.40 10.52 -17.89
C GLY A 219 -10.97 11.75 -17.08
N THR A 220 -10.00 11.59 -16.19
CA THR A 220 -9.43 12.69 -15.40
C THR A 220 -8.75 13.73 -16.31
N PHE A 221 -7.94 13.29 -17.28
CA PHE A 221 -7.34 14.19 -18.28
C PHE A 221 -8.40 14.83 -19.19
N LEU A 222 -9.42 14.07 -19.60
CA LEU A 222 -10.51 14.57 -20.45
C LEU A 222 -11.42 15.57 -19.73
N LEU A 223 -11.45 15.56 -18.39
CA LEU A 223 -12.24 16.48 -17.59
C LEU A 223 -11.59 17.86 -17.47
N VAL A 224 -10.28 17.97 -17.70
CA VAL A 224 -9.52 19.22 -17.56
C VAL A 224 -10.11 20.40 -18.36
N PRO A 225 -10.44 20.27 -19.67
CA PRO A 225 -11.05 21.37 -20.41
C PRO A 225 -12.42 21.78 -19.89
N ALA A 226 -13.22 20.83 -19.38
CA ALA A 226 -14.53 21.11 -18.83
C ALA A 226 -14.43 21.89 -17.50
N LEU A 227 -13.48 21.52 -16.64
CA LEU A 227 -13.19 22.28 -15.42
C LEU A 227 -12.68 23.70 -15.73
N ALA A 228 -11.91 23.85 -16.80
CA ALA A 228 -11.39 25.14 -17.22
C ALA A 228 -12.44 26.04 -17.91
N ALA A 229 -13.52 25.46 -18.47
CA ALA A 229 -14.56 26.21 -19.16
C ALA A 229 -15.36 27.10 -18.19
N ASP A 230 -15.71 26.58 -17.02
CA ASP A 230 -16.41 27.30 -15.96
C ASP A 230 -15.45 27.77 -14.87
N ARG A 231 -14.41 28.54 -15.28
CA ARG A 231 -13.37 29.00 -14.37
C ARG A 231 -13.96 29.80 -13.21
N ASN A 232 -13.75 29.29 -12.00
CA ASN A 232 -14.10 29.93 -10.74
C ASN A 232 -12.88 29.95 -9.79
N PRO A 233 -12.95 30.60 -8.62
CA PRO A 233 -11.83 30.63 -7.67
C PRO A 233 -11.41 29.23 -7.17
N GLU A 234 -12.29 28.24 -7.25
CA GLU A 234 -12.04 26.88 -6.77
C GLU A 234 -11.43 25.95 -7.83
N THR A 235 -11.41 26.35 -9.11
CA THR A 235 -10.98 25.49 -10.22
C THR A 235 -9.57 24.94 -10.01
N PHE A 236 -8.66 25.76 -9.46
CA PHE A 236 -7.31 25.33 -9.13
C PHE A 236 -7.31 24.21 -8.07
N THR A 237 -8.04 24.43 -6.98
CA THR A 237 -8.19 23.46 -5.89
C THR A 237 -8.82 22.16 -6.39
N GLN A 238 -9.82 22.24 -7.28
CA GLN A 238 -10.43 21.08 -7.93
C GLN A 238 -9.42 20.31 -8.80
N ILE A 239 -8.60 21.01 -9.59
CA ILE A 239 -7.52 20.39 -10.39
C ILE A 239 -6.49 19.71 -9.47
N MET A 240 -6.12 20.36 -8.37
CA MET A 240 -5.20 19.81 -7.37
C MET A 240 -5.75 18.53 -6.74
N GLN A 241 -6.99 18.55 -6.26
CA GLN A 241 -7.66 17.40 -5.64
C GLN A 241 -7.83 16.23 -6.62
N THR A 242 -8.21 16.56 -7.85
CA THR A 242 -8.32 15.61 -8.95
C THR A 242 -6.96 14.98 -9.29
N ASN A 243 -5.88 15.76 -9.22
CA ASN A 243 -4.52 15.26 -9.38
C ASN A 243 -4.10 14.28 -8.28
N LEU A 244 -4.46 14.54 -7.03
CA LEU A 244 -4.17 13.65 -5.91
C LEU A 244 -4.92 12.31 -6.04
N MET A 245 -6.17 12.36 -6.52
CA MET A 245 -6.92 11.15 -6.88
C MET A 245 -6.22 10.38 -8.01
N LEU A 246 -5.81 11.09 -9.07
CA LEU A 246 -5.08 10.50 -10.19
C LEU A 246 -3.79 9.80 -9.75
N LEU A 247 -3.05 10.37 -8.79
CA LEU A 247 -1.83 9.76 -8.24
C LEU A 247 -2.14 8.37 -7.64
N CYS A 248 -3.17 8.26 -6.80
CA CYS A 248 -3.61 7.00 -6.21
C CYS A 248 -4.13 5.99 -7.26
N VAL A 249 -4.95 6.45 -8.20
CA VAL A 249 -5.51 5.60 -9.27
C VAL A 249 -4.42 5.10 -10.21
N THR A 250 -3.38 5.89 -10.47
CA THR A 250 -2.22 5.45 -11.25
C THR A 250 -1.47 4.32 -10.54
N GLY A 251 -1.28 4.42 -9.22
CA GLY A 251 -0.74 3.33 -8.42
C GLY A 251 -1.60 2.06 -8.51
N TRP A 252 -2.93 2.21 -8.45
CA TRP A 252 -3.86 1.08 -8.61
C TRP A 252 -3.73 0.43 -10.00
N PHE A 253 -3.71 1.22 -11.07
CA PHE A 253 -3.49 0.73 -12.43
C PHE A 253 -2.17 -0.05 -12.56
N LEU A 254 -1.06 0.51 -12.06
CA LEU A 254 0.25 -0.13 -12.09
C LEU A 254 0.27 -1.44 -11.30
N ALA A 255 -0.44 -1.52 -10.18
CA ALA A 255 -0.57 -2.75 -9.40
C ALA A 255 -1.31 -3.86 -10.18
N GLU A 256 -2.35 -3.51 -10.93
CA GLU A 256 -3.11 -4.47 -11.75
C GLU A 256 -2.33 -4.91 -13.00
N VAL A 257 -1.52 -4.03 -13.60
CA VAL A 257 -0.64 -4.39 -14.73
C VAL A 257 0.67 -5.06 -14.26
N GLY A 258 0.98 -4.93 -12.96
CA GLY A 258 2.22 -5.36 -12.30
C GLY A 258 2.79 -6.70 -12.75
N PRO A 259 2.02 -7.81 -12.81
CA PRO A 259 2.58 -9.11 -13.19
C PRO A 259 3.13 -9.20 -14.61
N VAL A 260 2.74 -8.27 -15.51
CA VAL A 260 3.30 -8.15 -16.86
C VAL A 260 4.46 -7.15 -16.89
N LEU A 261 4.39 -6.11 -16.05
CA LEU A 261 5.34 -5.00 -16.06
C LEU A 261 6.58 -5.25 -15.20
N VAL A 262 6.39 -5.74 -13.96
CA VAL A 262 7.43 -5.85 -12.93
C VAL A 262 8.58 -6.75 -13.36
N GLY A 263 8.31 -7.95 -13.89
CA GLY A 263 9.36 -8.88 -14.31
C GLY A 263 10.31 -8.28 -15.38
N PRO A 264 9.80 -7.85 -16.54
CA PRO A 264 10.60 -7.20 -17.57
C PRO A 264 11.30 -5.92 -17.09
N LEU A 265 10.59 -5.08 -16.32
CA LEU A 265 11.15 -3.85 -15.76
C LEU A 265 12.34 -4.16 -14.86
N THR A 266 12.17 -5.07 -13.89
CA THR A 266 13.24 -5.53 -13.01
C THR A 266 14.38 -6.13 -13.81
N ALA A 267 14.10 -6.93 -14.83
CA ALA A 267 15.14 -7.55 -15.66
C ALA A 267 15.96 -6.52 -16.43
N LEU A 268 15.34 -5.42 -16.88
CA LEU A 268 15.96 -4.34 -17.64
C LEU A 268 16.87 -3.49 -16.78
N TRP A 269 16.33 -2.88 -15.71
CA TRP A 269 17.12 -1.92 -14.92
C TRP A 269 18.23 -2.61 -14.12
N THR A 270 18.02 -3.85 -13.67
CA THR A 270 19.07 -4.60 -12.93
C THR A 270 20.27 -4.98 -13.80
N ARG A 271 20.20 -4.84 -15.14
CA ARG A 271 21.38 -4.97 -16.02
C ARG A 271 22.39 -3.85 -15.81
N LEU A 272 21.97 -2.70 -15.30
CA LEU A 272 22.85 -1.57 -14.96
C LEU A 272 23.65 -1.81 -13.67
N GLY A 273 23.26 -2.82 -12.88
CA GLY A 273 23.94 -3.17 -11.63
C GLY A 273 25.31 -3.83 -11.86
N PRO A 274 26.05 -4.13 -10.77
CA PRO A 274 27.39 -4.68 -10.84
C PRO A 274 27.36 -6.17 -11.26
N MET A 275 27.21 -6.43 -12.55
CA MET A 275 27.11 -7.78 -13.13
C MET A 275 28.38 -8.63 -12.92
N ARG A 276 29.50 -8.03 -12.50
CA ARG A 276 30.71 -8.77 -12.10
C ARG A 276 30.62 -9.36 -10.69
N SER A 277 29.69 -8.90 -9.85
CA SER A 277 29.51 -9.41 -8.48
C SER A 277 28.67 -10.69 -8.48
N PRO A 278 29.19 -11.83 -7.98
CA PRO A 278 28.40 -13.05 -7.85
C PRO A 278 27.15 -12.87 -6.98
N ALA A 279 27.24 -12.08 -5.91
CA ALA A 279 26.11 -11.80 -5.04
C ALA A 279 24.99 -11.03 -5.75
N TRP A 280 25.34 -10.12 -6.68
CA TRP A 280 24.36 -9.42 -7.51
C TRP A 280 23.68 -10.36 -8.50
N GLN A 281 24.46 -11.22 -9.16
CA GLN A 281 23.91 -12.20 -10.11
C GLN A 281 22.94 -13.17 -9.42
N ILE A 282 23.30 -13.67 -8.24
CA ILE A 282 22.45 -14.56 -7.44
C ILE A 282 21.17 -13.83 -7.03
N ALA A 283 21.28 -12.65 -6.40
CA ALA A 283 20.11 -11.86 -6.00
C ALA A 283 19.17 -11.57 -7.19
N ARG A 284 19.73 -11.16 -8.33
CA ARG A 284 18.98 -10.90 -9.55
C ARG A 284 18.30 -12.16 -10.08
N ALA A 285 19.00 -13.30 -10.12
CA ALA A 285 18.44 -14.56 -10.59
C ALA A 285 17.28 -15.03 -9.70
N THR A 286 17.44 -14.95 -8.37
CA THR A 286 16.40 -15.29 -7.40
C THR A 286 15.14 -14.45 -7.59
N VAL A 287 15.32 -13.13 -7.70
CA VAL A 287 14.21 -12.18 -7.87
C VAL A 287 13.47 -12.39 -9.19
N LEU A 288 14.20 -12.59 -10.30
CA LEU A 288 13.59 -12.79 -11.62
C LEU A 288 12.91 -14.15 -11.77
N ALA A 289 13.43 -15.19 -11.13
CA ALA A 289 12.78 -16.51 -11.10
C ALA A 289 11.41 -16.47 -10.40
N ARG A 290 11.12 -15.42 -9.61
CA ARG A 290 9.92 -15.31 -8.76
C ARG A 290 9.16 -13.99 -8.99
N SER A 291 9.10 -13.53 -10.24
CA SER A 291 8.50 -12.24 -10.63
C SER A 291 7.05 -12.01 -10.15
N GLU A 292 6.22 -13.07 -10.09
CA GLU A 292 4.86 -12.95 -9.55
C GLU A 292 4.83 -12.63 -8.05
N ARG A 293 5.75 -13.20 -7.27
CA ARG A 293 5.86 -12.91 -5.83
C ARG A 293 6.46 -11.52 -5.62
N LEU A 294 7.48 -11.17 -6.40
CA LEU A 294 8.08 -9.84 -6.40
C LEU A 294 7.02 -8.75 -6.55
N THR A 295 6.10 -8.93 -7.51
CA THR A 295 5.02 -7.96 -7.76
C THR A 295 4.23 -7.62 -6.49
N ARG A 296 3.94 -8.61 -5.64
CA ARG A 296 3.11 -8.42 -4.44
C ARG A 296 3.82 -7.63 -3.33
N SER A 297 5.13 -7.76 -3.23
CA SER A 297 5.95 -6.97 -2.29
C SER A 297 6.29 -5.59 -2.86
N VAL A 298 6.42 -5.47 -4.18
CA VAL A 298 6.70 -4.19 -4.86
C VAL A 298 5.51 -3.25 -4.78
N THR A 299 4.27 -3.74 -4.87
CA THR A 299 3.07 -2.87 -4.92
C THR A 299 2.96 -1.92 -3.71
N PRO A 300 2.99 -2.36 -2.44
CA PRO A 300 2.90 -1.40 -1.32
C PRO A 300 4.12 -0.46 -1.24
N VAL A 301 5.33 -0.94 -1.55
CA VAL A 301 6.55 -0.11 -1.58
C VAL A 301 6.43 0.97 -2.67
N MET A 302 5.86 0.63 -3.83
CA MET A 302 5.60 1.56 -4.93
C MET A 302 4.65 2.68 -4.48
N PHE A 303 3.55 2.35 -3.82
CA PHE A 303 2.65 3.36 -3.25
C PHE A 303 3.36 4.22 -2.22
N THR A 304 4.18 3.64 -1.33
CA THR A 304 4.97 4.42 -0.38
C THR A 304 5.82 5.47 -1.09
N VAL A 305 6.56 5.09 -2.13
CA VAL A 305 7.43 6.03 -2.85
C VAL A 305 6.63 7.06 -3.64
N GLY A 306 5.58 6.64 -4.36
CA GLY A 306 4.73 7.53 -5.15
C GLY A 306 3.95 8.54 -4.31
N LEU A 307 3.41 8.11 -3.17
CA LEU A 307 2.70 8.99 -2.24
C LEU A 307 3.66 9.90 -1.47
N ALA A 308 4.87 9.43 -1.14
CA ALA A 308 5.90 10.30 -0.58
C ALA A 308 6.32 11.41 -1.56
N PHE A 309 6.38 11.11 -2.86
CA PHE A 309 6.51 12.16 -3.88
C PHE A 309 5.32 13.13 -3.85
N GLY A 310 4.09 12.63 -3.68
CA GLY A 310 2.91 13.47 -3.52
C GLY A 310 3.03 14.46 -2.35
N VAL A 311 3.47 13.99 -1.18
CA VAL A 311 3.60 14.82 0.03
C VAL A 311 4.76 15.81 -0.05
N ILE A 312 5.92 15.38 -0.56
CA ILE A 312 7.16 16.16 -0.50
C ILE A 312 7.40 16.97 -1.78
N GLY A 313 7.02 16.43 -2.94
CA GLY A 313 7.32 16.97 -4.26
C GLY A 313 6.30 17.98 -4.77
N LEU A 314 5.00 17.66 -4.66
CA LEU A 314 3.94 18.52 -5.18
C LEU A 314 3.90 19.93 -4.59
N PRO A 315 4.14 20.17 -3.28
CA PRO A 315 4.19 21.53 -2.75
C PRO A 315 5.17 22.43 -3.51
N GLY A 316 6.36 21.91 -3.85
CA GLY A 316 7.37 22.67 -4.60
C GLY A 316 6.89 23.05 -6.01
N VAL A 317 6.19 22.12 -6.69
CA VAL A 317 5.68 22.32 -8.05
C VAL A 317 4.59 23.39 -8.06
N TYR A 318 3.65 23.34 -7.10
CA TYR A 318 2.59 24.34 -7.02
C TYR A 318 3.13 25.72 -6.63
N ASN A 319 4.01 25.81 -5.63
CA ASN A 319 4.61 27.08 -5.24
C ASN A 319 5.42 27.74 -6.37
N ALA A 320 6.17 26.94 -7.16
CA ALA A 320 6.88 27.46 -8.32
C ALA A 320 5.93 27.90 -9.44
N THR A 321 4.83 27.17 -9.66
CA THR A 321 3.79 27.54 -10.62
C THR A 321 3.13 28.86 -10.24
N PHE A 322 2.81 29.07 -8.96
CA PHE A 322 2.26 30.33 -8.46
C PHE A 322 3.24 31.49 -8.67
N ALA A 323 4.52 31.30 -8.30
CA ALA A 323 5.56 32.29 -8.55
C ALA A 323 5.68 32.65 -10.04
N ALA A 324 5.68 31.64 -10.93
CA ALA A 324 5.78 31.84 -12.36
C ALA A 324 4.54 32.50 -12.98
N SER A 325 3.37 32.34 -12.35
CA SER A 325 2.11 32.96 -12.75
C SER A 325 1.91 34.35 -12.16
N GLY A 326 2.88 34.89 -11.40
CA GLY A 326 2.81 36.21 -10.78
C GLY A 326 1.86 36.28 -9.58
N ILE A 327 1.52 35.13 -8.99
CA ILE A 327 0.68 35.02 -7.80
C ILE A 327 1.57 35.11 -6.55
N ASP A 328 1.20 35.94 -5.59
CA ASP A 328 1.98 36.18 -4.37
C ASP A 328 2.05 34.91 -3.51
N VAL A 329 3.16 34.15 -3.66
CA VAL A 329 3.43 32.90 -2.93
C VAL A 329 3.43 33.07 -1.41
N ARG A 330 3.56 34.30 -0.88
CA ARG A 330 3.47 34.58 0.56
C ARG A 330 2.05 34.47 1.11
N LEU A 331 1.04 34.65 0.27
CA LEU A 331 -0.39 34.58 0.64
C LEU A 331 -0.99 33.21 0.31
N GLU A 332 -0.48 32.53 -0.73
CA GLU A 332 -0.96 31.22 -1.19
C GLU A 332 0.07 30.08 -1.02
N HIS A 333 0.96 30.18 -0.01
CA HIS A 333 1.99 29.17 0.21
C HIS A 333 1.38 27.82 0.55
N ILE A 334 1.51 26.84 -0.36
CA ILE A 334 1.06 25.47 -0.07
C ILE A 334 2.21 24.71 0.59
N GLY A 335 2.05 24.42 1.88
CA GLY A 335 3.01 23.67 2.67
C GLY A 335 2.94 22.16 2.41
N ALA A 336 3.93 21.44 2.92
CA ALA A 336 3.87 19.97 2.96
C ALA A 336 2.72 19.46 3.85
N ASP A 337 2.26 20.29 4.79
CA ASP A 337 1.17 20.00 5.72
C ASP A 337 -0.15 19.73 5.00
N THR A 338 -0.46 20.49 3.95
CA THR A 338 -1.67 20.31 3.11
C THR A 338 -1.69 18.96 2.42
N PHE A 339 -0.55 18.60 1.83
CA PHE A 339 -0.43 17.29 1.20
C PHE A 339 -0.34 16.17 2.22
N LEU A 340 0.18 16.42 3.42
CA LEU A 340 0.16 15.46 4.52
C LEU A 340 -1.27 15.22 5.02
N LEU A 341 -2.13 16.25 5.04
CA LEU A 341 -3.54 16.11 5.37
C LEU A 341 -4.33 15.32 4.34
N MET A 342 -3.96 15.41 3.06
CA MET A 342 -4.63 14.70 1.97
C MET A 342 -4.07 13.29 1.70
N LEU A 343 -2.75 13.12 1.76
CA LEU A 343 -2.06 11.88 1.39
C LEU A 343 -1.47 11.13 2.59
N GLY A 344 -1.49 11.70 3.79
CA GLY A 344 -0.89 11.10 4.98
C GLY A 344 -1.50 9.75 5.35
N LEU A 345 -2.84 9.64 5.34
CA LEU A 345 -3.52 8.37 5.61
C LEU A 345 -3.21 7.31 4.54
N PRO A 346 -3.37 7.57 3.22
CA PRO A 346 -2.94 6.66 2.17
C PRO A 346 -1.46 6.25 2.29
N LEU A 347 -0.58 7.21 2.61
CA LEU A 347 0.86 6.97 2.75
C LEU A 347 1.17 6.04 3.93
N LEU A 348 0.52 6.24 5.08
CA LEU A 348 0.65 5.36 6.25
C LEU A 348 0.19 3.94 5.93
N ILE A 349 -0.94 3.79 5.22
CA ILE A 349 -1.45 2.48 4.77
C ILE A 349 -0.41 1.78 3.89
N ALA A 350 0.16 2.48 2.92
CA ALA A 350 1.17 1.95 2.02
C ALA A 350 2.46 1.55 2.77
N LEU A 351 2.95 2.42 3.67
CA LEU A 351 4.14 2.19 4.49
C LEU A 351 4.00 0.93 5.35
N CYS A 352 2.90 0.82 6.10
CA CYS A 352 2.67 -0.33 6.97
C CYS A 352 2.37 -1.61 6.18
N GLY A 353 1.66 -1.51 5.06
CA GLY A 353 1.48 -2.62 4.12
C GLY A 353 2.79 -3.10 3.50
N SER A 354 3.71 -2.19 3.19
CA SER A 354 5.06 -2.49 2.72
C SER A 354 5.84 -3.29 3.76
N VAL A 355 5.97 -2.78 4.97
CA VAL A 355 6.66 -3.46 6.08
C VAL A 355 6.04 -4.83 6.34
N GLY A 356 4.71 -4.90 6.41
CA GLY A 356 3.97 -6.16 6.61
C GLY A 356 4.25 -7.20 5.53
N SER A 357 4.18 -6.79 4.26
CA SER A 357 4.41 -7.69 3.12
C SER A 357 5.84 -8.24 3.08
N LEU A 358 6.84 -7.42 3.45
CA LEU A 358 8.25 -7.82 3.51
C LEU A 358 8.53 -8.77 4.68
N PHE A 359 7.91 -8.51 5.84
CA PHE A 359 8.00 -9.39 7.00
C PHE A 359 7.47 -10.80 6.69
N MET A 360 6.35 -10.90 5.98
CA MET A 360 5.76 -12.20 5.59
C MET A 360 6.66 -12.99 4.64
N MET A 361 7.36 -12.30 3.74
CA MET A 361 8.29 -12.94 2.80
C MET A 361 9.57 -13.44 3.47
N SER A 362 9.89 -12.93 4.66
CA SER A 362 11.14 -13.24 5.36
C SER A 362 11.24 -14.70 5.79
N ARG A 363 10.13 -15.37 6.17
CA ARG A 363 10.13 -16.79 6.57
C ARG A 363 10.51 -17.73 5.42
N GLN A 364 10.01 -17.47 4.22
CA GLN A 364 10.38 -18.26 3.03
C GLN A 364 11.83 -17.98 2.63
N ARG A 365 12.26 -16.71 2.76
CA ARG A 365 13.65 -16.32 2.51
C ARG A 365 14.62 -17.01 3.47
N GLN A 366 14.26 -17.26 4.73
CA GLN A 366 15.10 -18.05 5.65
C GLN A 366 15.39 -19.45 5.09
N ALA A 367 14.41 -20.10 4.45
CA ALA A 367 14.58 -21.39 3.80
C ALA A 367 15.60 -21.31 2.64
N GLU A 368 15.47 -20.28 1.81
CA GLU A 368 16.35 -20.05 0.66
C GLU A 368 17.79 -19.73 1.07
N LEU A 369 17.96 -18.89 2.11
CA LEU A 369 19.27 -18.58 2.67
C LEU A 369 19.91 -19.81 3.33
N ALA A 370 19.12 -20.66 3.97
CA ALA A 370 19.61 -21.93 4.52
C ALA A 370 20.08 -22.88 3.40
N LEU A 371 19.34 -22.98 2.30
CA LEU A 371 19.74 -23.76 1.12
C LEU A 371 21.03 -23.20 0.48
N LEU A 372 21.16 -21.88 0.39
CA LEU A 372 22.41 -21.24 -0.03
C LEU A 372 23.56 -21.57 0.93
N GLY A 373 23.29 -21.61 2.24
CA GLY A 373 24.26 -22.06 3.24
C GLY A 373 24.72 -23.50 3.05
N ILE A 374 23.80 -24.41 2.72
CA ILE A 374 24.13 -25.81 2.41
C ILE A 374 24.96 -25.91 1.13
N ALA A 375 24.67 -25.06 0.13
CA ALA A 375 25.47 -24.94 -1.08
C ALA A 375 26.85 -24.29 -0.86
N GLY A 376 27.19 -23.90 0.37
CA GLY A 376 28.51 -23.37 0.76
C GLY A 376 28.57 -21.84 0.93
N ALA A 377 27.44 -21.12 0.85
CA ALA A 377 27.43 -19.67 1.06
C ALA A 377 27.66 -19.29 2.52
N THR A 378 28.62 -18.39 2.76
CA THR A 378 28.90 -17.83 4.09
C THR A 378 27.74 -16.96 4.62
N ALA A 379 27.65 -16.77 5.94
CA ALA A 379 26.63 -15.91 6.54
C ALA A 379 26.66 -14.47 5.98
N ARG A 380 27.85 -13.94 5.66
CA ARG A 380 28.01 -12.62 5.02
C ARG A 380 27.46 -12.59 3.59
N GLN A 381 27.61 -13.68 2.83
CA GLN A 381 27.04 -13.78 1.49
C GLN A 381 25.51 -13.92 1.54
N GLN A 382 24.97 -14.62 2.55
CA GLN A 382 23.53 -14.73 2.77
C GLN A 382 22.91 -13.36 3.09
N THR A 383 23.50 -12.59 4.03
CA THR A 383 23.03 -11.23 4.33
C THR A 383 23.20 -10.29 3.14
N ALA A 384 24.34 -10.34 2.45
CA ALA A 384 24.58 -9.51 1.27
C ALA A 384 23.55 -9.78 0.15
N THR A 385 23.25 -11.06 -0.13
CA THR A 385 22.23 -11.44 -1.10
C THR A 385 20.86 -10.91 -0.69
N ALA A 386 20.49 -11.07 0.58
CA ALA A 386 19.23 -10.56 1.09
C ALA A 386 19.11 -9.03 0.97
N THR A 387 20.18 -8.29 1.29
CA THR A 387 20.25 -6.83 1.13
C THR A 387 20.12 -6.43 -0.33
N LEU A 388 20.82 -7.09 -1.25
CA LEU A 388 20.76 -6.80 -2.67
C LEU A 388 19.37 -7.09 -3.26
N GLU A 389 18.70 -8.15 -2.82
CA GLU A 389 17.31 -8.40 -3.22
C GLU A 389 16.37 -7.29 -2.72
N ALA A 390 16.56 -6.80 -1.49
CA ALA A 390 15.78 -5.66 -0.97
C ALA A 390 16.05 -4.39 -1.80
N VAL A 391 17.30 -4.14 -2.20
CA VAL A 391 17.64 -3.05 -3.12
C VAL A 391 16.94 -3.21 -4.47
N ILE A 392 16.82 -4.44 -4.99
CA ILE A 392 16.09 -4.70 -6.25
C ILE A 392 14.58 -4.44 -6.08
N VAL A 393 13.99 -4.82 -4.95
CA VAL A 393 12.58 -4.52 -4.64
C VAL A 393 12.37 -3.01 -4.59
N THR A 394 13.18 -2.29 -3.79
CA THR A 394 13.09 -0.83 -3.65
C THR A 394 13.31 -0.12 -4.98
N GLY A 395 14.33 -0.51 -5.75
CA GLY A 395 14.64 0.11 -7.05
C GLY A 395 13.49 -0.08 -8.05
N THR A 396 12.90 -1.27 -8.10
CA THR A 396 11.74 -1.53 -8.96
C THR A 396 10.53 -0.70 -8.52
N ALA A 397 10.25 -0.66 -7.21
CA ALA A 397 9.16 0.14 -6.65
C ALA A 397 9.36 1.64 -6.88
N ALA A 398 10.60 2.13 -6.80
CA ALA A 398 10.94 3.52 -7.03
C ALA A 398 10.72 3.94 -8.48
N ILE A 399 11.06 3.08 -9.45
CA ILE A 399 10.78 3.35 -10.86
C ILE A 399 9.26 3.44 -11.10
N LEU A 400 8.48 2.52 -10.51
CA LEU A 400 7.02 2.57 -10.64
C LEU A 400 6.41 3.77 -9.90
N GLY A 401 6.93 4.15 -8.74
CA GLY A 401 6.54 5.36 -8.02
C GLY A 401 6.88 6.63 -8.81
N LEU A 402 7.99 6.64 -9.54
CA LEU A 402 8.33 7.71 -10.48
C LEU A 402 7.33 7.78 -11.65
N VAL A 403 6.84 6.64 -12.15
CA VAL A 403 5.76 6.65 -13.16
C VAL A 403 4.50 7.29 -12.60
N MET A 404 4.12 7.02 -11.34
CA MET A 404 3.00 7.70 -10.67
C MET A 404 3.23 9.23 -10.63
N ALA A 405 4.43 9.66 -10.25
CA ALA A 405 4.82 11.07 -10.21
C ALA A 405 4.76 11.74 -11.59
N VAL A 406 5.27 11.09 -12.64
CA VAL A 406 5.25 11.61 -14.01
C VAL A 406 3.83 11.78 -14.54
N VAL A 407 2.95 10.81 -14.30
CA VAL A 407 1.53 10.91 -14.71
C VAL A 407 0.83 12.05 -13.96
N SER A 408 1.08 12.18 -12.66
CA SER A 408 0.58 13.30 -11.85
C SER A 408 1.09 14.65 -12.37
N LEU A 409 2.38 14.78 -12.68
CA LEU A 409 2.95 16.00 -13.25
C LEU A 409 2.33 16.33 -14.62
N GLY A 410 2.11 15.32 -15.48
CA GLY A 410 1.45 15.52 -16.78
C GLY A 410 0.04 16.11 -16.63
N HIS A 411 -0.72 15.63 -15.64
CA HIS A 411 -2.04 16.19 -15.34
C HIS A 411 -1.97 17.61 -14.78
N ILE A 412 -0.99 17.90 -13.93
CA ILE A 412 -0.74 19.25 -13.41
C ILE A 412 -0.45 20.22 -14.56
N VAL A 413 0.45 19.84 -15.48
CA VAL A 413 0.77 20.63 -16.68
C VAL A 413 -0.49 20.89 -17.52
N ALA A 414 -1.29 19.85 -17.79
CA ALA A 414 -2.53 20.00 -18.54
C ALA A 414 -3.53 20.93 -17.83
N GLY A 415 -3.73 20.74 -16.53
CA GLY A 415 -4.65 21.54 -15.71
C GLY A 415 -4.26 23.02 -15.63
N ILE A 416 -3.00 23.29 -15.31
CA ILE A 416 -2.45 24.66 -15.21
C ILE A 416 -2.54 25.38 -16.56
N ALA A 417 -2.16 24.70 -17.65
CA ALA A 417 -2.25 25.28 -18.99
C ALA A 417 -3.70 25.61 -19.38
N ALA A 418 -4.66 24.74 -19.01
CA ALA A 418 -6.07 24.95 -19.33
C ALA A 418 -6.67 26.18 -18.62
N ILE A 419 -6.21 26.53 -17.42
CA ILE A 419 -6.64 27.73 -16.69
C ILE A 419 -5.77 28.97 -16.97
N GLY A 420 -4.88 28.90 -17.97
CA GLY A 420 -4.06 30.03 -18.42
C GLY A 420 -2.94 30.42 -17.46
N MET A 421 -2.52 29.52 -16.57
CA MET A 421 -1.38 29.72 -15.70
C MET A 421 -0.08 29.21 -16.33
N VAL A 422 1.06 29.68 -15.82
CA VAL A 422 2.39 29.27 -16.29
C VAL A 422 2.91 28.14 -15.42
N PHE A 423 3.07 26.95 -16.01
CA PHE A 423 3.68 25.82 -15.32
C PHE A 423 5.16 26.08 -15.05
N ALA A 424 5.59 25.83 -13.81
CA ALA A 424 7.00 25.80 -13.46
C ALA A 424 7.33 24.53 -12.68
N PHE A 425 8.47 23.94 -13.01
CA PHE A 425 8.96 22.74 -12.37
C PHE A 425 10.00 23.08 -11.30
N ALA A 426 9.64 22.90 -10.03
CA ALA A 426 10.59 22.94 -8.92
C ALA A 426 10.25 21.83 -7.94
N VAL A 427 11.11 20.81 -7.87
CA VAL A 427 10.92 19.69 -6.95
C VAL A 427 12.12 19.63 -6.01
N PRO A 428 11.91 19.49 -4.68
CA PRO A 428 13.01 19.37 -3.74
C PRO A 428 13.68 17.99 -3.86
N VAL A 429 14.66 17.90 -4.76
CA VAL A 429 15.36 16.64 -5.11
C VAL A 429 15.98 15.99 -3.87
N LEU A 430 16.62 16.78 -3.00
CA LEU A 430 17.33 16.24 -1.83
C LEU A 430 16.36 15.58 -0.81
N PRO A 431 15.26 16.23 -0.38
CA PRO A 431 14.21 15.56 0.41
C PRO A 431 13.61 14.31 -0.25
N LEU A 432 13.39 14.31 -1.57
CA LEU A 432 12.89 13.12 -2.27
C LEU A 432 13.90 11.97 -2.26
N LEU A 433 15.19 12.26 -2.48
CA LEU A 433 16.25 11.26 -2.36
C LEU A 433 16.36 10.76 -0.91
N GLY A 434 16.16 11.63 0.08
CA GLY A 434 16.06 11.27 1.49
C GLY A 434 14.90 10.31 1.77
N ALA A 435 13.69 10.62 1.29
CA ALA A 435 12.52 9.77 1.44
C ALA A 435 12.70 8.40 0.75
N LEU A 436 13.30 8.39 -0.44
CA LEU A 436 13.67 7.15 -1.13
C LEU A 436 14.72 6.35 -0.35
N GLY A 437 15.71 7.02 0.23
CA GLY A 437 16.71 6.44 1.12
C GLY A 437 16.08 5.78 2.36
N VAL A 438 15.17 6.47 3.02
CA VAL A 438 14.41 5.95 4.17
C VAL A 438 13.56 4.74 3.76
N ALA A 439 12.82 4.81 2.65
CA ALA A 439 12.04 3.68 2.14
C ALA A 439 12.94 2.47 1.83
N GLY A 440 14.12 2.72 1.27
CA GLY A 440 15.14 1.69 1.03
C GLY A 440 15.68 1.08 2.32
N LEU A 441 16.00 1.89 3.33
CA LEU A 441 16.46 1.44 4.64
C LEU A 441 15.38 0.61 5.35
N VAL A 442 14.14 1.07 5.35
CA VAL A 442 13.00 0.32 5.92
C VAL A 442 12.82 -1.01 5.19
N THR A 443 12.92 -1.01 3.86
CA THR A 443 12.80 -2.23 3.05
C THR A 443 13.93 -3.22 3.37
N VAL A 444 15.17 -2.74 3.45
CA VAL A 444 16.33 -3.56 3.86
C VAL A 444 16.16 -4.09 5.28
N ALA A 445 15.76 -3.25 6.23
CA ALA A 445 15.58 -3.63 7.63
C ALA A 445 14.48 -4.68 7.79
N ALA A 446 13.28 -4.45 7.22
CA ALA A 446 12.16 -5.38 7.24
C ALA A 446 12.50 -6.73 6.59
N THR A 447 13.45 -6.72 5.66
CA THR A 447 13.86 -7.91 4.92
C THR A 447 15.00 -8.68 5.59
N VAL A 448 15.99 -7.98 6.15
CA VAL A 448 17.23 -8.58 6.69
C VAL A 448 17.09 -8.94 8.17
N LEU A 449 16.50 -8.07 8.99
CA LEU A 449 16.40 -8.28 10.45
C LEU A 449 15.76 -9.62 10.83
N PRO A 450 14.65 -10.06 10.19
CA PRO A 450 14.04 -11.35 10.53
C PRO A 450 14.93 -12.56 10.18
N THR A 451 15.93 -12.39 9.30
CA THR A 451 16.82 -13.50 8.89
C THR A 451 18.02 -13.70 9.81
N LEU A 452 18.39 -12.70 10.62
CA LEU A 452 19.58 -12.75 11.48
C LEU A 452 19.53 -13.85 12.55
N PRO A 453 18.40 -14.11 13.25
CA PRO A 453 18.36 -15.18 14.25
C PRO A 453 18.52 -16.58 13.63
N ALA A 454 17.99 -16.78 12.42
CA ALA A 454 18.06 -18.06 11.72
C ALA A 454 19.49 -18.43 11.30
N GLN A 455 20.35 -17.44 11.07
CA GLN A 455 21.77 -17.66 10.73
C GLN A 455 22.59 -18.25 11.88
N ARG A 456 22.08 -18.19 13.12
CA ARG A 456 22.73 -18.80 14.29
C ARG A 456 22.43 -20.29 14.43
N LEU A 457 21.54 -20.83 13.61
CA LEU A 457 21.16 -22.24 13.63
C LEU A 457 21.84 -22.99 12.46
N PRO A 458 22.27 -24.25 12.67
CA PRO A 458 22.76 -25.09 11.58
C PRO A 458 21.71 -25.20 10.48
N ALA A 459 22.11 -25.02 9.21
CA ALA A 459 21.18 -25.04 8.07
C ALA A 459 20.26 -26.28 8.01
N PRO A 460 20.71 -27.51 8.35
CA PRO A 460 19.82 -28.67 8.42
C PRO A 460 18.71 -28.53 9.48
N ARG A 461 18.98 -27.86 10.61
CA ARG A 461 17.97 -27.61 11.65
C ARG A 461 16.96 -26.55 11.22
N VAL A 462 17.39 -25.56 10.44
CA VAL A 462 16.47 -24.55 9.86
C VAL A 462 15.53 -25.22 8.87
N ILE A 463 16.05 -26.06 7.98
CA ILE A 463 15.24 -26.82 7.02
C ILE A 463 14.31 -27.81 7.74
N ALA A 464 14.81 -28.53 8.74
CA ALA A 464 13.99 -29.47 9.52
C ALA A 464 12.82 -28.76 10.25
N ARG A 465 13.05 -27.57 10.82
CA ARG A 465 11.98 -26.75 11.42
C ARG A 465 10.94 -26.31 10.39
N LEU A 466 11.39 -25.91 9.20
CA LEU A 466 10.50 -25.46 8.13
C LEU A 466 9.68 -26.59 7.48
N ILE A 467 10.14 -27.84 7.56
CA ILE A 467 9.40 -29.03 7.10
C ILE A 467 8.43 -29.53 8.18
N ALA A 468 8.78 -29.36 9.47
CA ALA A 468 7.96 -29.77 10.59
C ALA A 468 6.79 -28.80 10.88
N ASP A 469 6.99 -27.50 10.65
CA ASP A 469 5.96 -26.44 10.70
C ASP A 469 5.09 -26.39 9.45
#